data_AF-A0A951JDW7-F1
#
_entry.id   AF-A0A951JDW7-F1
#
_cell.length_a   1.000
_cell.length_b   1.000
_cell.length_c   1.000
_cell.angle_alpha   90.00
_cell.angle_beta   90.00
_cell.angle_gamma   90.00
#
_symmetry.space_group_name_H-M   'P 1'
#
loop_
_entity.id
_entity.type
_entity.pdbx_description
1 polymer ?
#
loop_
_entity_poly.entity_id
_entity_poly.type
_entity_poly.pdbx_seq_one_letter_code
_entity_poly.pdbx_strand_id
1 'polypeptide(L)'
;MKGVPTSLAALSPEKRALFEALLKKQGVAAPQGIPRREGTEPAPLSFSQERLWFLDRMDPGSPAYNVPWTLRVRGALDVPLLERALGEVVRRHDALRTTFVLDGERPVQRVAPAGEVSLPVEDLSGVPAEAREAELRRRVGAAAWAPFDLEAGPVFRAILYRLDSTDHLLLVSIHHTVTDGGSMGVLFRELNAVYAAFAAGKPSPLHPLSIQYADFAVWQRRHLSGKRLEDELAWWRARLDGAPAVLNLPTDRPRPTVHRYTGGGRSVTLPPAVLERLRALALGDGATLYMVLLAAYATVLARWSGQDDVVVGTPIAGRHHREAEELIGYFANT
;
A
#
# COMPACT_ATOMS: atom_id res chain seq x y z
N MET A 1 22.94 -10.43 -2.95
CA MET A 1 23.34 -9.76 -4.21
C MET A 1 22.23 -8.82 -4.64
N LYS A 2 22.60 -7.62 -5.09
CA LYS A 2 21.73 -6.45 -5.28
C LYS A 2 20.54 -6.78 -6.19
N GLY A 3 19.33 -6.64 -5.65
CA GLY A 3 18.10 -6.77 -6.42
C GLY A 3 18.08 -5.75 -7.57
N VAL A 4 17.46 -6.13 -8.68
CA VAL A 4 17.18 -5.20 -9.78
C VAL A 4 16.37 -4.04 -9.20
N PRO A 5 16.84 -2.79 -9.33
CA PRO A 5 16.09 -1.61 -8.90
C PRO A 5 14.69 -1.58 -9.51
N THR A 6 13.66 -1.80 -8.71
CA THR A 6 12.24 -1.59 -9.08
C THR A 6 11.86 -0.11 -9.09
N SER A 7 12.83 0.78 -8.84
CA SER A 7 12.68 2.23 -8.90
C SER A 7 13.94 2.85 -9.54
N LEU A 8 13.72 3.94 -10.29
CA LEU A 8 14.77 4.80 -10.83
C LEU A 8 15.73 5.29 -9.74
N ALA A 9 15.25 5.53 -8.52
CA ALA A 9 16.07 5.96 -7.39
C ALA A 9 17.01 4.87 -6.83
N ALA A 10 16.75 3.59 -7.09
CA ALA A 10 17.69 2.53 -6.72
C ALA A 10 18.82 2.32 -7.75
N LEU A 11 18.78 3.01 -8.90
CA LEU A 11 19.90 3.11 -9.84
C LEU A 11 20.96 4.09 -9.32
N SER A 12 22.24 3.81 -9.57
CA SER A 12 23.32 4.79 -9.38
C SER A 12 23.11 6.00 -10.29
N PRO A 13 23.66 7.18 -9.95
CA PRO A 13 23.57 8.38 -10.80
C PRO A 13 23.97 8.11 -12.26
N GLU A 14 25.02 7.32 -12.47
CA GLU A 14 25.52 6.90 -13.79
C GLU A 14 24.50 6.05 -14.57
N LYS A 15 23.86 5.07 -13.90
CA LYS A 15 22.84 4.23 -14.52
C LYS A 15 21.56 5.00 -14.84
N ARG A 16 21.21 6.01 -14.03
CA ARG A 16 20.09 6.91 -14.32
C ARG A 16 20.39 7.80 -15.53
N ALA A 17 21.56 8.42 -15.57
CA ALA A 17 21.98 9.24 -16.71
C ALA A 17 22.00 8.42 -18.01
N LEU A 18 22.46 7.17 -17.94
CA LEU A 18 22.40 6.24 -19.08
C LEU A 18 20.96 5.92 -19.48
N PHE A 19 20.07 5.64 -18.53
CA PHE A 19 18.66 5.37 -18.80
C PHE A 19 17.94 6.58 -19.42
N GLU A 20 18.16 7.79 -18.89
CA GLU A 20 17.63 9.04 -19.43
C GLU A 20 18.15 9.32 -20.85
N ALA A 21 19.45 9.06 -21.10
CA ALA A 21 20.04 9.17 -22.44
C ALA A 21 19.42 8.16 -23.43
N LEU A 22 19.12 6.94 -22.97
CA LEU A 22 18.45 5.91 -23.78
C LEU A 22 17.00 6.30 -24.12
N LEU A 23 16.23 6.83 -23.15
CA LEU A 23 14.88 7.34 -23.38
C LEU A 23 14.88 8.47 -24.42
N LYS A 24 15.80 9.43 -24.28
CA LYS A 24 15.97 10.54 -25.21
C LYS A 24 16.31 10.06 -26.63
N LYS A 25 17.17 9.04 -26.76
CA LYS A 25 17.53 8.42 -28.05
C LYS A 25 16.36 7.67 -28.69
N GLN A 26 15.42 7.16 -27.90
CA GLN A 26 14.19 6.51 -28.38
C GLN A 26 13.05 7.50 -28.65
N GLY A 27 13.28 8.81 -28.53
CA GLY A 27 12.24 9.84 -28.70
C GLY A 27 11.19 9.84 -27.58
N VAL A 28 11.44 9.13 -26.48
CA VAL A 28 10.59 9.13 -25.30
C VAL A 28 10.95 10.37 -24.49
N ALA A 29 10.04 11.34 -24.42
CA ALA A 29 10.22 12.51 -23.57
C ALA A 29 10.45 12.08 -22.11
N ALA A 30 11.37 12.74 -21.41
CA ALA A 30 11.56 12.51 -19.99
C ALA A 30 10.20 12.68 -19.27
N PRO A 31 9.85 11.80 -18.31
CA PRO A 31 8.58 11.91 -17.61
C PRO A 31 8.51 13.29 -16.95
N GLN A 32 7.50 14.09 -17.33
CA GLN A 32 7.24 15.34 -16.66
C GLN A 32 6.96 15.05 -15.18
N GLY A 33 7.59 15.81 -14.29
CA GLY A 33 7.35 15.71 -12.85
C GLY A 33 5.89 15.97 -12.52
N ILE A 34 5.45 15.50 -11.35
CA ILE A 34 4.08 15.76 -10.88
C ILE A 34 4.06 17.18 -10.31
N PRO A 35 3.32 18.14 -10.92
CA PRO A 35 3.26 19.49 -10.40
C PRO A 35 2.40 19.52 -9.14
N ARG A 36 2.71 20.46 -8.24
CA ARG A 36 1.80 20.82 -7.15
C ARG A 36 0.53 21.43 -7.74
N ARG A 37 -0.64 21.06 -7.22
CA ARG A 37 -1.91 21.60 -7.71
C ARG A 37 -2.04 23.09 -7.37
N GLU A 38 -2.76 23.80 -8.23
CA GLU A 38 -3.15 25.18 -8.00
C GLU A 38 -4.47 25.23 -7.22
N GLY A 39 -4.57 26.12 -6.22
CA GLY A 39 -5.78 26.34 -5.43
C GLY A 39 -5.99 25.38 -4.26
N THR A 40 -7.06 25.64 -3.50
CA THR A 40 -7.43 24.91 -2.27
C THR A 40 -8.70 24.07 -2.41
N GLU A 41 -9.31 24.07 -3.59
CA GLU A 41 -10.54 23.31 -3.86
C GLU A 41 -10.35 21.80 -3.59
N PRO A 42 -11.41 21.07 -3.20
CA PRO A 42 -11.34 19.63 -3.02
C PRO A 42 -10.78 18.92 -4.27
N ALA A 43 -9.79 18.06 -4.09
CA ALA A 43 -9.22 17.30 -5.21
C ALA A 43 -10.18 16.17 -5.63
N PRO A 44 -10.19 15.78 -6.91
CA PRO A 44 -10.83 14.53 -7.31
C PRO A 44 -10.09 13.34 -6.68
N LEU A 45 -10.75 12.19 -6.60
CA LEU A 45 -10.07 10.93 -6.28
C LEU A 45 -9.18 10.52 -7.46
N SER A 46 -8.07 9.83 -7.18
CA SER A 46 -7.36 9.05 -8.20
C SER A 46 -8.26 7.93 -8.74
N PHE A 47 -7.95 7.35 -9.90
CA PHE A 47 -8.76 6.22 -10.42
C PHE A 47 -8.80 5.04 -9.43
N SER A 48 -7.68 4.75 -8.78
CA SER A 48 -7.58 3.67 -7.79
C SER A 48 -8.36 3.99 -6.51
N GLN A 49 -8.34 5.24 -6.05
CA GLN A 49 -9.18 5.69 -4.93
C GLN A 49 -10.67 5.60 -5.26
N GLU A 50 -11.09 6.06 -6.44
CA GLU A 50 -12.48 6.05 -6.87
C GLU A 50 -13.03 4.61 -6.93
N ARG A 51 -12.24 3.66 -7.44
CA ARG A 51 -12.58 2.23 -7.40
C ARG A 51 -12.83 1.74 -5.97
N LEU A 52 -11.92 2.02 -5.05
CA LEU A 52 -12.06 1.55 -3.67
C LEU A 52 -13.21 2.25 -2.92
N TRP A 53 -13.41 3.54 -3.16
CA TRP A 53 -14.56 4.27 -2.63
C TRP A 53 -15.89 3.71 -3.16
N PHE A 54 -15.96 3.37 -4.45
CA PHE A 54 -17.14 2.72 -5.03
C PHE A 54 -17.41 1.34 -4.40
N LEU A 55 -16.37 0.54 -4.16
CA LEU A 55 -16.49 -0.75 -3.49
C LEU A 55 -16.97 -0.62 -2.04
N ASP A 56 -16.44 0.36 -1.30
CA ASP A 56 -16.90 0.70 0.06
C ASP A 56 -18.39 1.10 0.06
N ARG A 57 -18.86 1.83 -0.96
CA ARG A 57 -20.28 2.17 -1.09
C ARG A 57 -21.21 1.01 -1.39
N MET A 58 -20.71 -0.03 -2.06
CA MET A 58 -21.49 -1.23 -2.34
C MET A 58 -21.57 -2.18 -1.13
N ASP A 59 -20.59 -2.14 -0.23
CA ASP A 59 -20.53 -2.97 0.98
C ASP A 59 -20.13 -2.14 2.21
N PRO A 60 -20.98 -1.19 2.67
CA PRO A 60 -20.63 -0.30 3.78
C PRO A 60 -20.34 -1.06 5.07
N GLY A 61 -19.27 -0.67 5.77
CA GLY A 61 -18.84 -1.32 7.01
C GLY A 61 -18.01 -2.59 6.81
N SER A 62 -17.64 -2.91 5.57
CA SER A 62 -16.74 -4.01 5.25
C SER A 62 -15.28 -3.65 5.58
N PRO A 63 -14.57 -4.46 6.38
CA PRO A 63 -13.16 -4.20 6.70
C PRO A 63 -12.21 -4.81 5.66
N ALA A 64 -12.71 -5.23 4.50
CA ALA A 64 -11.95 -5.95 3.48
C ALA A 64 -10.74 -5.16 2.96
N TYR A 65 -10.80 -3.82 3.03
CA TYR A 65 -9.73 -2.91 2.62
C TYR A 65 -9.02 -2.23 3.80
N ASN A 66 -9.13 -2.79 5.00
CA ASN A 66 -8.25 -2.41 6.10
C ASN A 66 -6.84 -2.96 5.84
N VAL A 67 -5.81 -2.16 6.13
CA VAL A 67 -4.40 -2.54 6.03
C VAL A 67 -3.78 -2.53 7.43
N PRO A 68 -4.03 -3.57 8.26
CA PRO A 68 -3.48 -3.63 9.61
C PRO A 68 -2.03 -4.11 9.62
N TRP A 69 -1.18 -3.43 10.39
CA TRP A 69 0.20 -3.79 10.65
C TRP A 69 0.46 -3.80 12.14
N THR A 70 1.24 -4.78 12.59
CA THR A 70 1.65 -4.87 14.00
C THR A 70 3.17 -4.83 14.09
N LEU A 71 3.66 -4.07 15.07
CA LEU A 71 5.07 -4.00 15.43
C LEU A 71 5.20 -4.35 16.92
N ARG A 72 5.87 -5.46 17.22
CA ARG A 72 6.22 -5.80 18.61
C ARG A 72 7.53 -5.12 18.98
N VAL A 73 7.49 -4.29 20.01
CA VAL A 73 8.64 -3.54 20.53
C VAL A 73 9.07 -4.19 21.84
N ARG A 74 10.33 -4.61 21.89
CA ARG A 74 10.97 -5.17 23.09
C ARG A 74 12.00 -4.19 23.64
N GLY A 75 11.92 -3.91 24.93
CA GLY A 75 12.71 -2.91 25.64
C GLY A 75 11.85 -1.75 26.16
N ALA A 76 12.53 -0.77 26.76
CA ALA A 76 11.88 0.45 27.22
C ALA A 76 11.31 1.25 26.04
N LEU A 77 10.06 1.72 26.19
CA LEU A 77 9.36 2.51 25.20
C LEU A 77 8.83 3.78 25.87
N ASP A 78 9.19 4.94 25.33
CA ASP A 78 8.63 6.22 25.75
C ASP A 78 7.36 6.48 24.93
N VAL A 79 6.22 6.22 25.56
CA VAL A 79 4.90 6.30 24.89
C VAL A 79 4.54 7.72 24.48
N PRO A 80 4.71 8.76 25.33
CA PRO A 80 4.52 10.14 24.89
C PRO A 80 5.38 10.53 23.67
N LEU A 81 6.63 10.06 23.59
CA LEU A 81 7.46 10.30 22.41
C LEU A 81 6.95 9.56 21.16
N LEU A 82 6.44 8.34 21.32
CA LEU A 82 5.84 7.57 20.23
C LEU A 82 4.59 8.25 19.67
N GLU A 83 3.71 8.73 20.55
CA GLU A 83 2.49 9.48 20.16
C GLU A 83 2.85 10.76 19.39
N ARG A 84 3.82 11.54 19.91
CA ARG A 84 4.32 12.73 19.22
C ARG A 84 4.95 12.41 17.86
N ALA A 85 5.73 11.34 17.78
CA ALA A 85 6.36 10.92 16.53
C ALA A 85 5.33 10.50 15.49
N LEU A 86 4.28 9.81 15.90
CA LEU A 86 3.15 9.45 15.05
C LEU A 86 2.38 10.70 14.57
N GLY A 87 2.15 11.64 15.48
CA GLY A 87 1.55 12.95 15.17
C GLY A 87 2.31 13.71 14.09
N GLU A 88 3.64 13.70 14.13
CA GLU A 88 4.48 14.34 13.12
C GLU A 88 4.37 13.68 11.73
N VAL A 89 4.27 12.35 11.67
CA VAL A 89 4.05 11.62 10.40
C VAL A 89 2.66 11.92 9.83
N VAL A 90 1.61 11.90 10.67
CA VAL A 90 0.24 12.25 10.24
C VAL A 90 0.14 13.72 9.81
N ARG A 91 0.83 14.63 10.50
CA ARG A 91 0.92 16.04 10.10
C ARG A 91 1.54 16.18 8.72
N ARG A 92 2.64 15.47 8.46
CA ARG A 92 3.41 15.51 7.21
C ARG A 92 2.66 15.00 5.99
N HIS A 93 1.86 13.94 6.13
CA HIS A 93 1.16 13.29 5.02
C HIS A 93 -0.34 13.60 5.03
N ASP A 94 -0.80 14.40 4.07
CA ASP A 94 -2.23 14.76 3.93
C ASP A 94 -3.13 13.53 3.81
N ALA A 95 -2.64 12.46 3.16
CA ALA A 95 -3.38 11.22 2.94
C ALA A 95 -3.90 10.60 4.26
N LEU A 96 -3.13 10.68 5.35
CA LEU A 96 -3.54 10.14 6.66
C LEU A 96 -4.65 10.94 7.34
N ARG A 97 -4.95 12.13 6.81
CA ARG A 97 -5.98 13.07 7.29
C ARG A 97 -7.08 13.30 6.26
N THR A 98 -7.13 12.47 5.21
CA THR A 98 -8.04 12.66 4.08
C THR A 98 -9.31 11.82 4.26
N THR A 99 -10.47 12.46 4.14
CA THR A 99 -11.77 11.81 3.99
C THR A 99 -12.29 11.97 2.56
N PHE A 100 -13.30 11.18 2.21
CA PHE A 100 -13.86 11.06 0.87
C PHE A 100 -15.36 11.32 0.94
N VAL A 101 -15.81 12.43 0.36
CA VAL A 101 -17.22 12.84 0.39
C VAL A 101 -17.70 13.17 -1.01
N LEU A 102 -19.02 13.23 -1.18
CA LEU A 102 -19.63 13.74 -2.40
C LEU A 102 -19.67 15.27 -2.38
N ASP A 103 -19.25 15.89 -3.48
CA ASP A 103 -19.51 17.28 -3.82
C ASP A 103 -20.40 17.32 -5.07
N GLY A 104 -21.71 17.48 -4.83
CA GLY A 104 -22.74 17.14 -5.81
C GLY A 104 -22.73 15.63 -6.10
N GLU A 105 -22.51 15.26 -7.36
CA GLU A 105 -22.43 13.86 -7.79
C GLU A 105 -20.99 13.31 -7.86
N ARG A 106 -19.98 14.14 -7.55
CA ARG A 106 -18.57 13.76 -7.72
C ARG A 106 -17.92 13.45 -6.38
N PRO A 107 -17.25 12.29 -6.21
CA PRO A 107 -16.45 12.05 -5.03
C PRO A 107 -15.20 12.94 -5.04
N VAL A 108 -14.91 13.56 -3.91
CA VAL A 108 -13.75 14.44 -3.71
C VAL A 108 -12.99 14.10 -2.42
N GLN A 109 -11.70 14.41 -2.42
CA GLN A 109 -10.82 14.32 -1.25
C GLN A 109 -10.96 15.59 -0.41
N ARG A 110 -11.23 15.43 0.89
CA ARG A 110 -11.20 16.51 1.88
C ARG A 110 -10.09 16.23 2.89
N VAL A 111 -9.10 17.11 2.89
CA VAL A 111 -7.96 17.02 3.80
C VAL A 111 -8.29 17.81 5.07
N ALA A 112 -8.41 17.14 6.22
CA ALA A 112 -8.56 17.82 7.49
C ALA A 112 -7.27 18.56 7.88
N PRO A 113 -7.33 19.71 8.58
CA PRO A 113 -6.14 20.34 9.14
C PRO A 113 -5.32 19.38 9.99
N ALA A 114 -4.03 19.64 10.15
CA ALA A 114 -3.23 18.88 11.09
C ALA A 114 -3.77 19.09 12.52
N GLY A 115 -4.07 17.99 13.20
CA GLY A 115 -4.53 17.97 14.59
C GLY A 115 -3.72 16.98 15.43
N GLU A 116 -4.08 16.87 16.69
CA GLU A 116 -3.50 15.88 17.59
C GLU A 116 -3.88 14.46 17.15
N VAL A 117 -2.91 13.55 17.19
CA VAL A 117 -3.13 12.12 16.96
C VAL A 117 -3.20 11.44 18.31
N SER A 118 -4.30 10.74 18.57
CA SER A 118 -4.43 9.93 19.77
C SER A 118 -3.77 8.57 19.59
N LEU A 119 -2.92 8.18 20.54
CA LEU A 119 -2.38 6.83 20.68
C LEU A 119 -2.92 6.19 21.97
N PRO A 120 -4.14 5.61 21.95
CA PRO A 120 -4.66 4.90 23.11
C PRO A 120 -3.74 3.75 23.53
N VAL A 121 -3.52 3.63 24.83
CA VAL A 121 -2.73 2.56 25.44
C VAL A 121 -3.67 1.59 26.13
N GLU A 122 -3.68 0.35 25.66
CA GLU A 122 -4.37 -0.75 26.29
C GLU A 122 -3.41 -1.57 27.14
N ASP A 123 -3.57 -1.51 28.46
CA ASP A 123 -2.73 -2.27 29.38
C ASP A 123 -3.24 -3.70 29.56
N LEU A 124 -2.41 -4.66 29.15
CA LEU A 124 -2.62 -6.10 29.30
C LEU A 124 -1.66 -6.71 30.34
N SER A 125 -0.84 -5.91 31.02
CA SER A 125 0.12 -6.41 32.01
C SER A 125 -0.54 -7.10 33.21
N GLY A 126 -1.78 -6.69 33.55
CA GLY A 126 -2.60 -7.35 34.57
C GLY A 126 -3.27 -8.66 34.13
N VAL A 127 -3.21 -9.02 32.84
CA VAL A 127 -3.75 -10.31 32.34
C VAL A 127 -2.77 -11.44 32.70
N PRO A 128 -3.26 -12.59 33.21
CA PRO A 128 -2.43 -13.76 33.48
C PRO A 128 -1.56 -14.15 32.28
N ALA A 129 -0.30 -14.52 32.52
CA ALA A 129 0.70 -14.70 31.46
C ALA A 129 0.26 -15.75 30.42
N GLU A 130 -0.37 -16.82 30.87
CA GLU A 130 -0.92 -17.91 30.04
C GLU A 130 -2.07 -17.47 29.13
N ALA A 131 -2.82 -16.43 29.52
CA ALA A 131 -3.96 -15.91 28.75
C ALA A 131 -3.60 -14.66 27.92
N ARG A 132 -2.49 -13.98 28.26
CA ARG A 132 -2.15 -12.65 27.73
C ARG A 132 -2.01 -12.62 26.21
N GLU A 133 -1.32 -13.59 25.63
CA GLU A 133 -1.14 -13.67 24.17
C GLU A 133 -2.46 -13.96 23.42
N ALA A 134 -3.34 -14.76 24.02
CA ALA A 134 -4.66 -15.02 23.44
C ALA A 134 -5.53 -13.76 23.49
N GLU A 135 -5.50 -13.04 24.61
CA GLU A 135 -6.22 -11.78 24.77
C GLU A 135 -5.68 -10.69 23.84
N LEU A 136 -4.36 -10.56 23.72
CA LEU A 136 -3.71 -9.67 22.76
C LEU A 136 -4.21 -9.95 21.33
N ARG A 137 -4.16 -11.22 20.88
CA ARG A 137 -4.65 -11.60 19.54
C ARG A 137 -6.13 -11.25 19.35
N ARG A 138 -6.96 -11.47 20.37
CA ARG A 138 -8.40 -11.14 20.33
C ARG A 138 -8.61 -9.63 20.14
N ARG A 139 -7.94 -8.79 20.93
CA ARG A 139 -8.09 -7.32 20.86
C ARG A 139 -7.51 -6.73 19.59
N VAL A 140 -6.30 -7.15 19.22
CA VAL A 140 -5.65 -6.75 17.96
C VAL A 140 -6.52 -7.15 16.77
N GLY A 141 -7.06 -8.38 16.76
CA GLY A 141 -7.97 -8.84 15.71
C GLY A 141 -9.22 -7.97 15.62
N ALA A 142 -9.89 -7.69 16.74
CA ALA A 142 -11.06 -6.83 16.76
C ALA A 142 -10.76 -5.41 16.23
N ALA A 143 -9.65 -4.81 16.65
CA ALA A 143 -9.27 -3.46 16.21
C ALA A 143 -8.79 -3.39 14.76
N ALA A 144 -8.10 -4.44 14.27
CA ALA A 144 -7.63 -4.56 12.89
C ALA A 144 -8.80 -4.67 11.89
N TRP A 145 -9.85 -5.41 12.28
CA TRP A 145 -11.03 -5.66 11.45
C TRP A 145 -12.21 -4.73 11.76
N ALA A 146 -12.06 -3.75 12.65
CA ALA A 146 -13.08 -2.72 12.84
C ALA A 146 -13.09 -1.79 11.62
N PRO A 147 -14.26 -1.57 10.98
CA PRO A 147 -14.34 -0.79 9.74
C PRO A 147 -13.92 0.66 9.92
N PHE A 148 -13.65 1.31 8.79
CA PHE A 148 -13.46 2.76 8.71
C PHE A 148 -14.70 3.39 8.07
N ASP A 149 -15.04 4.60 8.53
CA ASP A 149 -15.97 5.48 7.82
C ASP A 149 -15.14 6.42 6.95
N LEU A 150 -15.26 6.28 5.63
CA LEU A 150 -14.48 7.09 4.68
C LEU A 150 -14.94 8.54 4.60
N GLU A 151 -16.18 8.86 5.01
CA GLU A 151 -16.70 10.23 5.00
C GLU A 151 -16.31 10.99 6.26
N ALA A 152 -16.51 10.36 7.42
CA ALA A 152 -16.28 10.98 8.72
C ALA A 152 -14.82 10.88 9.17
N GLY A 153 -14.13 9.79 8.79
CA GLY A 153 -12.79 9.48 9.25
C GLY A 153 -12.68 9.32 10.77
N PRO A 154 -11.45 9.33 11.31
CA PRO A 154 -10.19 9.24 10.57
C PRO A 154 -10.04 7.89 9.87
N VAL A 155 -9.38 7.87 8.70
CA VAL A 155 -9.05 6.64 7.94
C VAL A 155 -7.73 5.99 8.38
N PHE A 156 -7.28 6.34 9.58
CA PHE A 156 -6.05 5.94 10.24
C PHE A 156 -6.37 5.66 11.73
N ARG A 157 -5.84 4.57 12.27
CA ARG A 157 -5.99 4.15 13.66
C ARG A 157 -4.68 3.58 14.18
N ALA A 158 -4.25 3.99 15.37
CA ALA A 158 -3.15 3.36 16.09
C ALA A 158 -3.57 3.00 17.51
N ILE A 159 -3.10 1.86 18.01
CA ILE A 159 -3.33 1.40 19.40
C ILE A 159 -2.04 0.76 19.90
N LEU A 160 -1.61 1.15 21.10
CA LEU A 160 -0.47 0.50 21.76
C LEU A 160 -0.98 -0.47 22.83
N TYR A 161 -0.66 -1.75 22.67
CA TYR A 161 -0.91 -2.76 23.69
C TYR A 161 0.34 -2.94 24.56
N ARG A 162 0.22 -2.71 25.87
CA ARG A 162 1.31 -2.92 26.83
C ARG A 162 1.16 -4.32 27.47
N LEU A 163 2.13 -5.21 27.23
CA LEU A 163 2.13 -6.57 27.78
C LEU A 163 2.89 -6.64 29.11
N ASP A 164 3.96 -5.85 29.24
CA ASP A 164 4.69 -5.56 30.46
C ASP A 164 5.51 -4.26 30.30
N SER A 165 6.44 -3.95 31.21
CA SER A 165 7.29 -2.75 31.15
C SER A 165 8.24 -2.69 29.94
N THR A 166 8.46 -3.82 29.29
CA THR A 166 9.46 -4.01 28.23
C THR A 166 8.92 -4.74 27.01
N ASP A 167 7.63 -5.07 26.96
CA ASP A 167 7.01 -5.76 25.84
C ASP A 167 5.71 -5.05 25.46
N HIS A 168 5.70 -4.54 24.23
CA HIS A 168 4.62 -3.75 23.69
C HIS A 168 4.29 -4.22 22.28
N LEU A 169 3.04 -4.06 21.86
CA LEU A 169 2.63 -4.27 20.49
C LEU A 169 1.88 -3.05 19.98
N LEU A 170 2.46 -2.36 19.00
CA LEU A 170 1.81 -1.27 18.29
C LEU A 170 1.00 -1.85 17.13
N LEU A 171 -0.30 -1.61 17.11
CA LEU A 171 -1.15 -1.78 15.94
C LEU A 171 -1.26 -0.45 15.21
N VAL A 172 -1.01 -0.45 13.90
CA VAL A 172 -1.36 0.65 12.99
C VAL A 172 -2.27 0.06 11.91
N SER A 173 -3.49 0.57 11.79
CA SER A 173 -4.44 0.18 10.76
C SER A 173 -4.87 1.39 9.96
N ILE A 174 -4.88 1.27 8.64
CA ILE A 174 -5.16 2.36 7.71
C ILE A 174 -6.04 1.81 6.60
N HIS A 175 -7.01 2.59 6.11
CA HIS A 175 -7.80 2.17 4.97
C HIS A 175 -6.99 2.21 3.66
N HIS A 176 -7.18 1.23 2.79
CA HIS A 176 -6.40 1.06 1.56
C HIS A 176 -6.56 2.22 0.56
N THR A 177 -7.60 3.06 0.70
CA THR A 177 -7.79 4.29 -0.12
C THR A 177 -6.70 5.35 0.10
N VAL A 178 -5.97 5.31 1.21
CA VAL A 178 -4.92 6.28 1.54
C VAL A 178 -3.55 5.64 1.79
N THR A 179 -3.42 4.32 1.61
CA THR A 179 -2.15 3.62 1.83
C THR A 179 -1.98 2.44 0.86
N ASP A 180 -0.75 1.98 0.70
CA ASP A 180 -0.37 0.74 0.02
C ASP A 180 0.89 0.15 0.68
N GLY A 181 1.37 -0.98 0.16
CA GLY A 181 2.58 -1.62 0.71
C GLY A 181 3.82 -0.71 0.71
N GLY A 182 3.97 0.17 -0.28
CA GLY A 182 5.06 1.15 -0.33
C GLY A 182 4.91 2.23 0.75
N SER A 183 3.69 2.72 0.94
CA SER A 183 3.33 3.71 1.96
C SER A 183 3.61 3.21 3.37
N MET A 184 3.38 1.93 3.66
CA MET A 184 3.70 1.35 4.97
C MET A 184 5.21 1.38 5.25
N GLY A 185 6.04 1.13 4.22
CA GLY A 185 7.49 1.28 4.32
C GLY A 185 7.94 2.72 4.58
N VAL A 186 7.25 3.72 3.99
CA VAL A 186 7.47 5.14 4.29
C VAL A 186 7.10 5.45 5.74
N LEU A 187 5.89 5.06 6.16
CA LEU A 187 5.36 5.33 7.51
C LEU A 187 6.31 4.83 8.60
N PHE A 188 6.74 3.56 8.55
CA PHE A 188 7.60 3.02 9.60
C PHE A 188 9.01 3.58 9.57
N ARG A 189 9.55 3.88 8.38
CA ARG A 189 10.87 4.53 8.26
C ARG A 189 10.86 5.92 8.87
N GLU A 190 9.84 6.72 8.55
CA GLU A 190 9.69 8.07 9.10
C GLU A 190 9.37 8.06 10.59
N LEU A 191 8.47 7.18 11.05
CA LEU A 191 8.15 7.03 12.46
C LEU A 191 9.41 6.71 13.29
N ASN A 192 10.24 5.78 12.81
CA ASN A 192 11.50 5.44 13.47
C ASN A 192 12.48 6.64 13.50
N ALA A 193 12.61 7.36 12.38
CA ALA A 193 13.50 8.53 12.28
C ALA A 193 13.07 9.67 13.21
N VAL A 194 11.76 9.96 13.27
CA VAL A 194 11.21 11.00 14.15
C VAL A 194 11.32 10.61 15.61
N TYR A 195 10.96 9.37 15.96
CA TYR A 195 11.07 8.88 17.33
C TYR A 195 12.52 8.98 17.85
N ALA A 196 13.49 8.53 17.04
CA ALA A 196 14.92 8.62 17.38
C ALA A 196 15.39 10.06 17.57
N ALA A 197 14.92 11.00 16.73
CA ALA A 197 15.26 12.41 16.87
C ALA A 197 14.67 13.01 18.15
N PHE A 198 13.39 12.76 18.44
CA PHE A 198 12.74 13.26 19.64
C PHE A 198 13.35 12.68 20.92
N ALA A 199 13.70 11.38 20.92
CA ALA A 199 14.41 10.74 22.02
C ALA A 199 15.80 11.36 22.27
N ALA A 200 16.44 11.88 21.22
CA ALA A 200 17.70 12.62 21.32
C ALA A 200 17.52 14.12 21.63
N GLY A 201 16.29 14.59 21.92
CA GLY A 201 15.99 16.00 22.14
C GLY A 201 16.14 16.90 20.91
N LYS A 202 16.12 16.31 19.71
CA LYS A 202 16.26 17.00 18.41
C LYS A 202 14.89 17.21 17.74
N PRO A 203 14.75 18.21 16.87
CA PRO A 203 13.53 18.38 16.06
C PRO A 203 13.37 17.25 15.04
N SER A 204 12.19 17.18 14.42
CA SER A 204 11.89 16.24 13.32
C SER A 204 12.92 16.38 12.20
N PRO A 205 13.53 15.27 11.72
CA PRO A 205 14.50 15.31 10.62
C PRO A 205 13.84 15.36 9.24
N LEU A 206 12.50 15.35 9.16
CA LEU A 206 11.76 15.20 7.91
C LEU A 206 11.60 16.56 7.20
N HIS A 207 12.15 16.68 5.98
CA HIS A 207 12.01 17.88 5.15
C HIS A 207 10.66 17.94 4.44
N PRO A 208 9.99 19.10 4.30
CA PRO A 208 8.69 19.20 3.63
C PRO A 208 8.62 18.46 2.28
N LEU A 209 7.51 17.76 2.04
CA LEU A 209 7.27 17.06 0.77
C LEU A 209 7.03 18.07 -0.36
N SER A 210 7.55 17.78 -1.55
CA SER A 210 7.38 18.64 -2.73
C SER A 210 5.94 18.64 -3.26
N ILE A 211 5.22 17.54 -3.06
CA ILE A 211 3.82 17.34 -3.42
C ILE A 211 3.11 16.52 -2.34
N GLN A 212 1.78 16.43 -2.43
CA GLN A 212 0.91 15.58 -1.63
C GLN A 212 0.11 14.65 -2.55
N TYR A 213 -0.55 13.62 -1.99
CA TYR A 213 -1.28 12.64 -2.80
C TYR A 213 -2.39 13.28 -3.67
N ALA A 214 -3.02 14.34 -3.18
CA ALA A 214 -4.02 15.10 -3.96
C ALA A 214 -3.44 15.69 -5.26
N ASP A 215 -2.16 16.08 -5.26
CA ASP A 215 -1.46 16.57 -6.46
C ASP A 215 -1.32 15.44 -7.49
N PHE A 216 -0.95 14.24 -7.04
CA PHE A 216 -0.91 13.05 -7.89
C PHE A 216 -2.29 12.71 -8.46
N ALA A 217 -3.35 12.77 -7.67
CA ALA A 217 -4.70 12.49 -8.15
C ALA A 217 -5.16 13.48 -9.25
N VAL A 218 -4.92 14.78 -9.05
CA VAL A 218 -5.21 15.83 -10.06
C VAL A 218 -4.38 15.60 -11.32
N TRP A 219 -3.07 15.36 -11.17
CA TRP A 219 -2.18 15.07 -12.28
C TRP A 219 -2.63 13.82 -13.05
N GLN A 220 -2.95 12.72 -12.36
CA GLN A 220 -3.37 11.47 -12.99
C GLN A 220 -4.62 11.66 -13.84
N ARG A 221 -5.64 12.37 -13.32
CA ARG A 221 -6.89 12.66 -14.05
C ARG A 221 -6.65 13.50 -15.30
N ARG A 222 -5.74 14.47 -15.24
CA ARG A 222 -5.36 15.28 -16.41
C ARG A 222 -4.54 14.47 -17.40
N HIS A 223 -3.59 13.69 -16.91
CA HIS A 223 -2.62 12.96 -17.72
C HIS A 223 -3.25 11.77 -18.47
N LEU A 224 -4.14 11.03 -17.81
CA LEU A 224 -4.90 9.93 -18.39
C LEU A 224 -6.27 10.44 -18.86
N SER A 225 -6.26 11.30 -19.88
CA SER A 225 -7.46 11.85 -20.50
C SER A 225 -7.33 11.93 -22.02
N GLY A 226 -8.47 12.13 -22.71
CA GLY A 226 -8.54 12.23 -24.17
C GLY A 226 -7.88 11.05 -24.88
N LYS A 227 -7.13 11.35 -25.96
CA LYS A 227 -6.47 10.34 -26.80
C LYS A 227 -5.60 9.36 -26.00
N ARG A 228 -4.87 9.83 -24.99
CA ARG A 228 -3.97 8.95 -24.21
C ARG A 228 -4.76 7.88 -23.45
N LEU A 229 -5.88 8.26 -22.83
CA LEU A 229 -6.75 7.30 -22.16
C LEU A 229 -7.36 6.32 -23.17
N GLU A 230 -7.79 6.81 -24.33
CA GLU A 230 -8.34 5.99 -25.40
C GLU A 230 -7.34 4.94 -25.91
N ASP A 231 -6.08 5.34 -26.12
CA ASP A 231 -5.01 4.43 -26.58
C ASP A 231 -4.72 3.33 -25.54
N GLU A 232 -4.60 3.68 -24.26
CA GLU A 232 -4.39 2.72 -23.16
C GLU A 232 -5.57 1.74 -23.05
N LEU A 233 -6.81 2.23 -23.14
CA LEU A 233 -8.01 1.39 -23.13
C LEU A 233 -8.08 0.48 -24.36
N ALA A 234 -7.71 0.97 -25.54
CA ALA A 234 -7.69 0.17 -26.76
C ALA A 234 -6.69 -0.99 -26.65
N TRP A 235 -5.51 -0.73 -26.06
CA TRP A 235 -4.52 -1.77 -25.81
C TRP A 235 -5.05 -2.86 -24.88
N TRP A 236 -5.63 -2.49 -23.74
CA TRP A 236 -6.19 -3.46 -22.79
C TRP A 236 -7.38 -4.23 -23.35
N ARG A 237 -8.27 -3.57 -24.11
CA ARG A 237 -9.39 -4.24 -24.79
C ARG A 237 -8.90 -5.28 -25.79
N ALA A 238 -7.89 -4.95 -26.60
CA ALA A 238 -7.30 -5.89 -27.53
C ALA A 238 -6.57 -7.03 -26.81
N ARG A 239 -5.86 -6.75 -25.72
CA ARG A 239 -5.06 -7.77 -25.01
C ARG A 239 -5.91 -8.76 -24.22
N LEU A 240 -7.08 -8.32 -23.73
CA LEU A 240 -8.04 -9.11 -22.96
C LEU A 240 -9.20 -9.63 -23.82
N ASP A 241 -9.19 -9.39 -25.13
CA ASP A 241 -10.20 -9.94 -26.02
C ASP A 241 -10.12 -11.49 -26.02
N GLY A 242 -11.27 -12.13 -25.87
CA GLY A 242 -11.36 -13.59 -25.75
C GLY A 242 -10.80 -14.19 -24.45
N ALA A 243 -10.33 -13.38 -23.49
CA ALA A 243 -9.77 -13.89 -22.24
C ALA A 243 -10.83 -14.69 -21.42
N PRO A 244 -10.44 -15.80 -20.77
CA PRO A 244 -11.38 -16.62 -20.02
C PRO A 244 -11.98 -15.83 -18.84
N ALA A 245 -13.31 -15.78 -18.79
CA ALA A 245 -14.02 -15.03 -17.75
C ALA A 245 -13.87 -15.67 -16.35
N VAL A 246 -13.63 -16.98 -16.28
CA VAL A 246 -13.55 -17.74 -15.02
C VAL A 246 -12.40 -18.73 -15.08
N LEU A 247 -11.62 -18.78 -14.00
CA LEU A 247 -10.65 -19.83 -13.74
C LEU A 247 -11.32 -20.97 -12.95
N ASN A 248 -11.36 -22.17 -13.52
CA ASN A 248 -12.06 -23.35 -13.01
C ASN A 248 -11.20 -24.18 -12.05
N LEU A 249 -10.77 -23.57 -10.94
CA LEU A 249 -10.00 -24.30 -9.93
C LEU A 249 -10.87 -25.36 -9.22
N PRO A 250 -10.29 -26.52 -8.86
CA PRO A 250 -10.97 -27.52 -8.04
C PRO A 250 -11.16 -26.96 -6.63
N THR A 251 -12.40 -26.62 -6.27
CA THR A 251 -12.75 -26.13 -4.93
C THR A 251 -13.51 -27.19 -4.14
N ASP A 252 -13.23 -27.29 -2.84
CA ASP A 252 -13.90 -28.27 -1.94
C ASP A 252 -15.40 -28.03 -1.80
N ARG A 253 -15.87 -26.82 -2.14
CA ARG A 253 -17.26 -26.38 -2.04
C ARG A 253 -17.65 -25.58 -3.28
N PRO A 254 -18.94 -25.55 -3.66
CA PRO A 254 -19.40 -24.73 -4.78
C PRO A 254 -19.17 -23.24 -4.52
N ARG A 255 -18.90 -22.49 -5.59
CA ARG A 255 -18.74 -21.03 -5.54
C ARG A 255 -20.07 -20.38 -5.13
N PRO A 256 -20.11 -19.56 -4.07
CA PRO A 256 -21.33 -18.86 -3.67
C PRO A 256 -21.68 -17.76 -4.69
N THR A 257 -22.97 -17.43 -4.79
CA THR A 257 -23.48 -16.35 -5.65
C THR A 257 -23.11 -14.95 -5.15
N VAL A 258 -22.94 -14.81 -3.83
CA VAL A 258 -22.45 -13.59 -3.18
C VAL A 258 -21.01 -13.79 -2.74
N HIS A 259 -20.14 -12.87 -3.13
CA HIS A 259 -18.73 -12.91 -2.75
C HIS A 259 -18.58 -12.82 -1.23
N ARG A 260 -17.63 -13.57 -0.67
CA ARG A 260 -17.30 -13.54 0.76
C ARG A 260 -15.82 -13.24 0.91
N TYR A 261 -15.50 -12.28 1.79
CA TYR A 261 -14.12 -11.89 2.09
C TYR A 261 -13.46 -12.78 3.17
N THR A 262 -14.16 -13.80 3.67
CA THR A 262 -13.61 -14.74 4.65
C THR A 262 -12.55 -15.61 3.99
N GLY A 263 -11.31 -15.51 4.47
CA GLY A 263 -10.16 -16.25 3.93
C GLY A 263 -9.20 -16.71 5.02
N GLY A 264 -8.23 -17.54 4.65
CA GLY A 264 -7.17 -18.00 5.52
C GLY A 264 -5.82 -17.96 4.81
N GLY A 265 -4.75 -17.83 5.58
CA GLY A 265 -3.37 -17.85 5.08
C GLY A 265 -2.67 -19.18 5.37
N ARG A 266 -1.86 -19.62 4.41
CA ARG A 266 -0.86 -20.68 4.60
C ARG A 266 0.46 -20.20 4.03
N SER A 267 1.48 -20.16 4.89
CA SER A 267 2.82 -19.75 4.49
C SER A 267 3.67 -21.00 4.23
N VAL A 268 4.40 -20.98 3.11
CA VAL A 268 5.38 -22.01 2.76
C VAL A 268 6.73 -21.32 2.58
N THR A 269 7.77 -21.86 3.22
CA THR A 269 9.13 -21.34 3.09
C THR A 269 9.90 -22.16 2.06
N LEU A 270 10.37 -21.50 0.99
CA LEU A 270 11.26 -22.13 0.02
C LEU A 270 12.65 -22.30 0.64
N PRO A 271 13.25 -23.51 0.59
CA PRO A 271 14.62 -23.71 1.04
C PRO A 271 15.60 -22.81 0.28
N PRO A 272 16.66 -22.27 0.93
CA PRO A 272 17.61 -21.38 0.27
C PRO A 272 18.21 -21.96 -1.02
N ALA A 273 18.53 -23.26 -1.03
CA ALA A 273 19.05 -23.94 -2.21
C ALA A 273 18.08 -23.93 -3.40
N VAL A 274 16.76 -23.97 -3.17
CA VAL A 274 15.75 -23.86 -4.22
C VAL A 274 15.73 -22.43 -4.77
N LEU A 275 15.75 -21.44 -3.89
CA LEU A 275 15.75 -20.03 -4.27
C LEU A 275 16.96 -19.66 -5.14
N GLU A 276 18.15 -20.14 -4.78
CA GLU A 276 19.36 -19.88 -5.57
C GLU A 276 19.30 -20.51 -6.97
N ARG A 277 18.73 -21.73 -7.09
CA ARG A 277 18.51 -22.34 -8.42
C ARG A 277 17.49 -21.58 -9.26
N LEU A 278 16.41 -21.08 -8.66
CA LEU A 278 15.43 -20.24 -9.37
C LEU A 278 16.05 -18.92 -9.84
N ARG A 279 16.94 -18.32 -9.05
CA ARG A 279 17.70 -17.12 -9.45
C ARG A 279 18.66 -17.41 -10.61
N ALA A 280 19.35 -18.55 -10.56
CA ALA A 280 20.24 -18.97 -11.64
C ALA A 280 19.46 -19.23 -12.94
N LEU A 281 18.29 -19.88 -12.87
CA LEU A 281 17.39 -20.06 -14.01
C LEU A 281 16.96 -18.72 -14.60
N ALA A 282 16.47 -17.80 -13.75
CA ALA A 282 16.07 -16.47 -14.19
C ALA A 282 17.22 -15.75 -14.93
N LEU A 283 18.43 -15.80 -14.36
CA LEU A 283 19.61 -15.17 -14.96
C LEU A 283 19.99 -15.82 -16.30
N GLY A 284 19.95 -17.16 -16.39
CA GLY A 284 20.29 -17.92 -17.59
C GLY A 284 19.40 -17.58 -18.79
N ASP A 285 18.12 -17.30 -18.54
CA ASP A 285 17.12 -17.00 -19.58
C ASP A 285 16.87 -15.49 -19.76
N GLY A 286 17.66 -14.61 -19.11
CA GLY A 286 17.45 -13.17 -19.16
C GLY A 286 16.12 -12.70 -18.53
N ALA A 287 15.52 -13.53 -17.69
CA ALA A 287 14.27 -13.28 -16.98
C ALA A 287 14.51 -12.73 -15.57
N THR A 288 13.44 -12.26 -14.93
CA THR A 288 13.46 -11.92 -13.51
C THR A 288 12.98 -13.09 -12.66
N LEU A 289 13.38 -13.14 -11.38
CA LEU A 289 12.82 -14.12 -10.44
C LEU A 289 11.28 -14.03 -10.38
N TYR A 290 10.72 -12.82 -10.52
CA TYR A 290 9.28 -12.60 -10.61
C TYR A 290 8.66 -13.34 -11.81
N MET A 291 9.23 -13.21 -13.01
CA MET A 291 8.74 -13.90 -14.21
C MET A 291 8.78 -15.42 -14.04
N VAL A 292 9.87 -15.96 -13.47
CA VAL A 292 10.00 -17.40 -13.21
C VAL A 292 8.92 -17.89 -12.24
N LEU A 293 8.70 -17.17 -11.13
CA LEU A 293 7.67 -17.52 -10.15
C LEU A 293 6.25 -17.37 -10.71
N LEU A 294 5.99 -16.34 -11.51
CA LEU A 294 4.70 -16.13 -12.17
C LEU A 294 4.43 -17.24 -13.20
N ALA A 295 5.43 -17.64 -13.99
CA ALA A 295 5.30 -18.75 -14.93
C ALA A 295 5.05 -20.09 -14.20
N ALA A 296 5.76 -20.34 -13.09
CA ALA A 296 5.51 -21.52 -12.26
C ALA A 296 4.08 -21.50 -11.67
N TYR A 297 3.62 -20.35 -11.19
CA TYR A 297 2.26 -20.19 -10.67
C TYR A 297 1.20 -20.39 -11.76
N ALA A 298 1.34 -19.75 -12.92
CA ALA A 298 0.45 -19.92 -14.07
C ALA A 298 0.39 -21.39 -14.53
N THR A 299 1.53 -22.09 -14.51
CA THR A 299 1.59 -23.54 -14.82
C THR A 299 0.78 -24.37 -13.82
N VAL A 300 0.83 -24.05 -12.52
CA VAL A 300 0.00 -24.73 -11.52
C VAL A 300 -1.48 -24.47 -11.77
N LEU A 301 -1.85 -23.20 -12.03
CA LEU A 301 -3.24 -22.83 -12.32
C LEU A 301 -3.77 -23.59 -13.55
N ALA A 302 -3.02 -23.58 -14.65
CA ALA A 302 -3.38 -24.29 -15.88
C ALA A 302 -3.58 -25.79 -15.66
N ARG A 303 -2.67 -26.44 -14.91
CA ARG A 303 -2.77 -27.87 -14.60
C ARG A 303 -3.96 -28.22 -13.72
N TRP A 304 -4.31 -27.35 -12.77
CA TRP A 304 -5.42 -27.60 -11.86
C TRP A 304 -6.77 -27.29 -12.48
N SER A 305 -6.84 -26.25 -13.32
CA SER A 305 -8.08 -25.87 -14.00
C SER A 305 -8.34 -26.64 -15.30
N GLY A 306 -7.31 -27.27 -15.87
CA GLY A 306 -7.38 -27.85 -17.21
C GLY A 306 -7.54 -26.81 -18.32
N GLN A 307 -7.14 -25.55 -18.06
CA GLN A 307 -7.22 -24.45 -19.02
C GLN A 307 -5.82 -24.09 -19.54
N ASP A 308 -5.70 -23.93 -20.86
CA ASP A 308 -4.45 -23.55 -21.51
C ASP A 308 -4.23 -22.02 -21.57
N ASP A 309 -5.27 -21.23 -21.26
CA ASP A 309 -5.19 -19.79 -21.09
C ASP A 309 -5.58 -19.40 -19.66
N VAL A 310 -4.74 -18.58 -19.02
CA VAL A 310 -4.90 -18.16 -17.63
C VAL A 310 -4.64 -16.67 -17.49
N VAL A 311 -5.57 -15.97 -16.85
CA VAL A 311 -5.42 -14.55 -16.51
C VAL A 311 -5.06 -14.44 -15.03
N VAL A 312 -3.89 -13.85 -14.76
CA VAL A 312 -3.40 -13.61 -13.40
C VAL A 312 -3.29 -12.11 -13.18
N GLY A 313 -4.09 -11.58 -12.25
CA GLY A 313 -3.96 -10.20 -11.80
C GLY A 313 -2.69 -10.03 -10.96
N THR A 314 -1.88 -9.02 -11.28
CA THR A 314 -0.61 -8.79 -10.58
C THR A 314 -0.51 -7.33 -10.15
N PRO A 315 -0.38 -7.03 -8.85
CA PRO A 315 -0.27 -5.66 -8.41
C PRO A 315 1.09 -5.07 -8.82
N ILE A 316 1.07 -3.83 -9.28
CA ILE A 316 2.27 -3.01 -9.52
C ILE A 316 2.26 -1.83 -8.55
N ALA A 317 3.45 -1.35 -8.17
CA ALA A 317 3.58 -0.29 -7.17
C ALA A 317 3.01 1.07 -7.63
N GLY A 318 2.95 1.32 -8.95
CA GLY A 318 2.43 2.57 -9.54
C GLY A 318 3.23 3.84 -9.22
N ARG A 319 4.41 3.72 -8.60
CA ARG A 319 5.30 4.84 -8.23
C ARG A 319 6.38 5.05 -9.29
N HIS A 320 5.97 5.52 -10.46
CA HIS A 320 6.87 5.77 -11.59
C HIS A 320 7.58 7.14 -11.54
N HIS A 321 7.14 8.02 -10.63
CA HIS A 321 7.68 9.37 -10.42
C HIS A 321 8.42 9.44 -9.09
N ARG A 322 9.56 10.13 -9.08
CA ARG A 322 10.41 10.28 -7.89
C ARG A 322 9.65 10.92 -6.73
N GLU A 323 8.83 11.91 -7.05
CA GLU A 323 8.01 12.67 -6.11
C GLU A 323 7.00 11.77 -5.38
N ALA A 324 6.64 10.62 -5.96
CA ALA A 324 5.74 9.65 -5.34
C ALA A 324 6.44 8.67 -4.39
N GLU A 325 7.77 8.54 -4.41
CA GLU A 325 8.49 7.53 -3.60
C GLU A 325 8.43 7.81 -2.10
N GLU A 326 8.36 9.09 -1.72
CA GLU A 326 8.32 9.53 -0.33
C GLU A 326 6.90 9.70 0.21
N LEU A 327 5.86 9.51 -0.60
CA LEU A 327 4.48 9.78 -0.20
C LEU A 327 3.81 8.59 0.47
N ILE A 328 2.94 8.88 1.44
CA ILE A 328 1.87 7.97 1.84
C ILE A 328 0.65 8.25 0.95
N GLY A 329 0.07 7.17 0.42
CA GLY A 329 -1.06 7.19 -0.50
C GLY A 329 -1.29 5.84 -1.19
N TYR A 330 -2.37 5.72 -1.96
CA TYR A 330 -2.69 4.50 -2.72
C TYR A 330 -2.23 4.60 -4.18
N PHE A 331 -1.00 4.18 -4.48
CA PHE A 331 -0.44 4.22 -5.83
C PHE A 331 -0.55 2.90 -6.56
N ALA A 332 -0.76 1.80 -5.84
CA ALA A 332 -0.83 0.48 -6.43
C ALA A 332 -1.91 0.40 -7.53
N ASN A 333 -1.58 -0.32 -8.60
CA ASN A 333 -2.48 -0.63 -9.70
C ASN A 333 -2.47 -2.15 -9.96
N THR A 334 -3.46 -2.67 -10.68
CA THR A 334 -3.55 -4.10 -11.02
C THR A 334 -4.08 -4.26 -12.43
#